data_AF-A0A953X2Y1-F1
#
_entry.id   AF-A0A953X2Y1-F1
#
_cell.length_a   1.000
_cell.length_b   1.000
_cell.length_c   1.000
_cell.angle_alpha   90.00
_cell.angle_beta   90.00
_cell.angle_gamma   90.00
#
_symmetry.space_group_name_H-M   'P 1'
#
loop_
_entity.id
_entity.type
_entity.pdbx_description
1 polymer ?
#
loop_
_entity_poly.entity_id
_entity_poly.type
_entity_poly.pdbx_seq_one_letter_code
_entity_poly.pdbx_strand_id
1 'polypeptide(L)'
;IYAIPYTSIIDQTADVFRKALGEGVVLEHHSNIETPGGTEEGREKAHLAMEDWAAPVIVTTNVQLFESLFSARPSRCRKLQNIAGAVIVLDEAQALPRKLLLPTLAMLDSLVAHYGCSVVICTATQPAFDSAELKAGGLPLAGRELAPDPAGLTEDFRRVQIVRAGEMDDAALVTALQEAPQGFVIVNTRQHALALYRRAAGAGLDGMVHLTTRQCPFDRRKVIADIKARLASGAPCRLIATSLIEAGVDLDFPCGWRAEAGLDSVIQAAGRVNREGKRPLDASVLTVFSAPDNPPFSEVAKLAEAMRSTAGRFADLLHPDAIRDWFENVYWRAGAGRLDAAEVMNRFAFTRSETNFAFRTVAEAYRMIDSPMMPVIVAIE
;
A
#
# COMPACT_ATOMS: atom_id res chain seq x y z
N ILE A 1 -1.46 17.78 2.95
CA ILE A 1 -1.81 16.47 3.56
C ILE A 1 -1.18 15.37 2.70
N TYR A 2 -0.36 14.51 3.29
CA TYR A 2 0.28 13.38 2.64
C TYR A 2 -0.30 12.09 3.24
N ALA A 3 -1.06 11.33 2.45
CA ALA A 3 -1.76 10.13 2.90
C ALA A 3 -1.13 8.87 2.31
N ILE A 4 -0.80 7.92 3.19
CA ILE A 4 -0.06 6.69 2.85
C ILE A 4 -0.95 5.47 3.15
N PRO A 5 -0.88 4.38 2.37
CA PRO A 5 -1.72 3.20 2.64
C PRO A 5 -1.31 2.41 3.89
N TYR A 6 -0.02 2.33 4.21
CA TYR A 6 0.49 1.47 5.28
C TYR A 6 1.19 2.28 6.38
N THR A 7 0.92 1.89 7.62
CA THR A 7 1.56 2.50 8.81
C THR A 7 3.04 2.18 8.95
N SER A 8 3.56 1.18 8.21
CA SER A 8 4.97 0.76 8.28
C SER A 8 5.96 1.80 7.76
N ILE A 9 5.50 2.83 7.06
CA ILE A 9 6.30 3.79 6.28
C ILE A 9 6.14 5.21 6.82
N ILE A 10 5.15 5.42 7.70
CA ILE A 10 4.73 6.77 8.12
C ILE A 10 5.86 7.45 8.88
N ASP A 11 6.46 6.78 9.87
CA ASP A 11 7.58 7.30 10.64
C ASP A 11 8.72 7.77 9.72
N GLN A 12 9.10 6.94 8.73
CA GLN A 12 10.18 7.27 7.78
C GLN A 12 9.81 8.49 6.91
N THR A 13 8.57 8.56 6.45
CA THR A 13 8.12 9.67 5.60
C THR A 13 8.01 10.97 6.39
N ALA A 14 7.47 10.90 7.61
CA ALA A 14 7.41 12.03 8.52
C ALA A 14 8.82 12.57 8.82
N ASP A 15 9.80 11.70 9.06
CA ASP A 15 11.19 12.10 9.27
C ASP A 15 11.82 12.79 8.06
N VAL A 16 11.48 12.38 6.83
CA VAL A 16 11.92 13.06 5.60
C VAL A 16 11.34 14.48 5.55
N PHE A 17 10.05 14.65 5.82
CA PHE A 17 9.42 15.97 5.86
C PHE A 17 9.99 16.84 6.99
N ARG A 18 10.20 16.30 8.20
CA ARG A 18 10.82 17.02 9.32
C ARG A 18 12.21 17.54 8.96
N LYS A 19 13.03 16.71 8.31
CA LYS A 19 14.38 17.12 7.86
C LYS A 19 14.34 18.21 6.79
N ALA A 20 13.36 18.17 5.90
CA ALA A 20 13.25 19.12 4.79
C ALA A 20 12.60 20.46 5.20
N LEU A 21 11.61 20.44 6.10
CA LEU A 21 10.73 21.57 6.40
C LEU A 21 10.81 22.06 7.85
N GLY A 22 11.48 21.31 8.73
CA GLY A 22 11.60 21.59 10.16
C GLY A 22 10.64 20.77 11.03
N GLU A 23 11.03 20.53 12.28
CA GLU A 23 10.27 19.73 13.27
C GLU A 23 8.88 20.31 13.60
N GLY A 24 8.76 21.64 13.67
CA GLY A 24 7.54 22.31 14.18
C GLY A 24 6.37 22.41 13.20
N VAL A 25 6.51 21.95 11.97
CA VAL A 25 5.48 22.11 10.92
C VAL A 25 4.82 20.81 10.48
N VAL A 26 5.35 19.67 10.95
CA VAL A 26 4.90 18.33 10.54
C VAL A 26 4.11 17.68 11.67
N LEU A 27 2.83 17.40 11.42
CA LEU A 27 1.99 16.59 12.28
C LEU A 27 1.85 15.19 11.69
N GLU A 28 2.28 14.20 12.47
CA GLU A 28 2.13 12.78 12.16
C GLU A 28 0.92 12.22 12.90
N HIS A 29 -0.08 11.70 12.18
CA HIS A 29 -1.31 11.18 12.79
C HIS A 29 -1.74 9.85 12.15
N HIS A 30 -1.58 8.76 12.90
CA HIS A 30 -2.07 7.41 12.57
C HIS A 30 -2.38 6.60 13.83
N SER A 31 -2.98 5.41 13.67
CA SER A 31 -3.51 4.57 14.76
C SER A 31 -2.50 4.11 15.81
N ASN A 32 -1.19 4.26 15.59
CA ASN A 32 -0.16 3.90 16.58
C ASN A 32 0.30 5.08 17.43
N ILE A 33 -0.12 6.31 17.09
CA ILE A 33 0.22 7.54 17.82
C ILE A 33 -1.07 8.11 18.40
N GLU A 34 -1.71 7.35 19.28
CA GLU A 34 -2.90 7.83 20.02
C GLU A 34 -2.50 8.57 21.31
N THR A 35 -1.22 8.53 21.73
CA THR A 35 -0.76 9.28 22.90
C THR A 35 0.61 9.91 22.64
N PRO A 36 0.67 11.24 22.42
CA PRO A 36 1.93 11.98 22.40
C PRO A 36 2.69 11.78 23.72
N GLY A 37 3.99 11.51 23.65
CA GLY A 37 4.85 11.58 24.84
C GLY A 37 5.09 13.04 25.25
N GLY A 38 5.27 13.32 26.55
CA GLY A 38 5.57 14.67 27.04
C GLY A 38 4.83 15.09 28.31
N THR A 39 4.92 16.38 28.65
CA THR A 39 4.17 17.03 29.73
C THR A 39 2.67 17.06 29.43
N GLU A 40 1.83 17.15 30.46
CA GLU A 40 0.36 17.15 30.33
C GLU A 40 -0.15 18.21 29.34
N GLU A 41 0.37 19.44 29.43
CA GLU A 41 0.07 20.54 28.48
C GLU A 41 0.52 20.23 27.04
N GLY A 42 1.65 19.55 26.87
CA GLY A 42 2.17 19.15 25.56
C GLY A 42 1.29 18.08 24.91
N ARG A 43 0.76 17.14 25.72
CA ARG A 43 -0.16 16.10 25.25
C ARG A 43 -1.50 16.68 24.84
N GLU A 44 -2.03 17.62 25.63
CA GLU A 44 -3.32 18.26 25.32
C GLU A 44 -3.23 19.06 24.02
N LYS A 45 -2.17 19.85 23.82
CA LYS A 45 -1.93 20.58 22.56
C LYS A 45 -1.77 19.66 21.36
N ALA A 46 -1.01 18.58 21.51
CA ALA A 46 -0.83 17.61 20.43
C ALA A 46 -2.13 16.85 20.12
N HIS A 47 -2.94 16.53 21.13
CA HIS A 47 -4.25 15.90 20.94
C HIS A 47 -5.23 16.82 20.19
N LEU A 48 -5.29 18.11 20.56
CA LEU A 48 -6.08 19.11 19.84
C LEU A 48 -5.59 19.27 18.39
N ALA A 49 -4.28 19.35 18.17
CA ALA A 49 -3.72 19.43 16.83
C ALA A 49 -4.05 18.18 15.98
N MET A 50 -4.10 16.99 16.58
CA MET A 50 -4.53 15.75 15.92
C MET A 50 -6.03 15.71 15.60
N GLU A 51 -6.87 16.26 16.48
CA GLU A 51 -8.32 16.35 16.29
C GLU A 51 -8.67 17.29 15.13
N ASP A 52 -7.99 18.43 15.07
CA ASP A 52 -8.26 19.47 14.08
C ASP A 52 -7.39 19.37 12.83
N TRP A 53 -6.28 18.62 12.85
CA TRP A 53 -5.20 18.70 11.84
C TRP A 53 -4.66 20.13 11.69
N ALA A 54 -4.40 20.78 12.84
CA ALA A 54 -3.92 22.15 12.90
C ALA A 54 -2.38 22.26 12.73
N ALA A 55 -1.86 21.81 11.58
CA ALA A 55 -0.45 21.97 11.21
C ALA A 55 -0.28 22.15 9.70
N PRO A 56 0.78 22.86 9.22
CA PRO A 56 1.00 23.09 7.79
C PRO A 56 1.16 21.81 6.97
N VAL A 57 1.84 20.80 7.53
CA VAL A 57 2.07 19.51 6.86
C VAL A 57 1.52 18.39 7.72
N ILE A 58 0.52 17.68 7.20
CA ILE A 58 -0.06 16.50 7.82
C ILE A 58 0.46 15.25 7.10
N VAL A 59 1.07 14.33 7.84
CA VAL A 59 1.42 12.98 7.36
C VAL A 59 0.51 11.98 8.05
N THR A 60 -0.26 11.23 7.29
CA THR A 60 -1.34 10.38 7.82
C THR A 60 -1.56 9.12 6.98
N THR A 61 -2.48 8.25 7.41
CA THR A 61 -2.91 7.10 6.61
C THR A 61 -4.12 7.43 5.73
N ASN A 62 -4.30 6.68 4.64
CA ASN A 62 -5.55 6.70 3.88
C ASN A 62 -6.75 6.41 4.80
N VAL A 63 -6.61 5.48 5.75
CA VAL A 63 -7.62 5.16 6.77
C VAL A 63 -8.03 6.40 7.57
N GLN A 64 -7.06 7.12 8.15
CA GLN A 64 -7.35 8.28 8.98
C GLN A 64 -7.97 9.42 8.16
N LEU A 65 -7.50 9.65 6.94
CA LEU A 65 -8.07 10.65 6.05
C LEU A 65 -9.53 10.32 5.71
N PHE A 66 -9.79 9.17 5.10
CA PHE A 66 -11.11 8.87 4.57
C PHE A 66 -12.13 8.49 5.66
N GLU A 67 -11.75 7.73 6.68
CA GLU A 67 -12.69 7.46 7.79
C GLU A 67 -13.02 8.70 8.62
N SER A 68 -12.20 9.76 8.56
CA SER A 68 -12.57 11.07 9.13
C SER A 68 -13.61 11.79 8.26
N LEU A 69 -13.45 11.77 6.93
CA LEU A 69 -14.38 12.38 5.97
C LEU A 69 -15.76 11.70 5.96
N PHE A 70 -15.81 10.39 6.22
CA PHE A 70 -17.05 9.61 6.30
C PHE A 70 -17.54 9.40 7.75
N SER A 71 -16.96 10.07 8.75
CA SER A 71 -17.34 9.89 10.14
C SER A 71 -18.66 10.56 10.49
N ALA A 72 -19.36 10.03 11.50
CA ALA A 72 -20.50 10.67 12.15
C ALA A 72 -20.15 11.19 13.57
N ARG A 73 -18.85 11.22 13.92
CA ARG A 73 -18.37 11.69 15.23
C ARG A 73 -17.79 13.10 15.10
N PRO A 74 -18.28 14.09 15.86
CA PRO A 74 -17.81 15.47 15.76
C PRO A 74 -16.29 15.62 15.82
N SER A 75 -15.63 14.92 16.76
CA SER A 75 -14.17 14.99 16.92
C SER A 75 -13.38 14.50 15.71
N ARG A 76 -13.93 13.55 14.92
CA ARG A 76 -13.29 13.14 13.66
C ARG A 76 -13.57 14.11 12.52
N CYS A 77 -14.77 14.68 12.48
CA CYS A 77 -15.20 15.60 11.42
C CYS A 77 -14.54 16.99 11.50
N ARG A 78 -14.05 17.41 12.68
CA ARG A 78 -13.40 18.73 12.87
C ARG A 78 -12.22 18.98 11.93
N LYS A 79 -11.53 17.92 11.49
CA LYS A 79 -10.46 17.99 10.49
C LYS A 79 -10.87 18.68 9.19
N LEU A 80 -12.15 18.60 8.81
CA LEU A 80 -12.64 19.12 7.52
C LEU A 80 -12.30 20.60 7.31
N GLN A 81 -12.31 21.41 8.37
CA GLN A 81 -11.98 22.83 8.29
C GLN A 81 -10.53 23.09 7.83
N ASN A 82 -9.60 22.20 8.21
CA ASN A 82 -8.18 22.29 7.83
C ASN A 82 -7.86 21.43 6.60
N ILE A 83 -8.80 20.59 6.14
CA ILE A 83 -8.71 19.93 4.83
C ILE A 83 -9.11 20.91 3.72
N ALA A 84 -10.08 21.80 3.96
CA ALA A 84 -10.48 22.80 2.99
C ALA A 84 -9.28 23.67 2.53
N GLY A 85 -9.14 23.83 1.21
CA GLY A 85 -8.01 24.54 0.59
C GLY A 85 -6.67 23.78 0.60
N ALA A 86 -6.62 22.55 1.12
CA ALA A 86 -5.37 21.81 1.22
C ALA A 86 -4.96 21.15 -0.11
N VAL A 87 -3.65 20.95 -0.26
CA VAL A 87 -3.10 19.99 -1.24
C VAL A 87 -3.07 18.61 -0.58
N ILE A 88 -3.73 17.63 -1.20
CA ILE A 88 -3.81 16.25 -0.75
C ILE A 88 -2.99 15.39 -1.72
N VAL A 89 -1.93 14.76 -1.22
CA VAL A 89 -1.14 13.78 -1.95
C VAL A 89 -1.55 12.40 -1.49
N LEU A 90 -2.14 11.61 -2.38
CA LEU A 90 -2.46 10.20 -2.14
C LEU A 90 -1.31 9.35 -2.67
N ASP A 91 -0.50 8.81 -1.77
CA ASP A 91 0.57 7.90 -2.11
C ASP A 91 0.03 6.48 -2.32
N GLU A 92 0.60 5.76 -3.29
CA GLU A 92 0.22 4.40 -3.67
C GLU A 92 -1.30 4.19 -3.76
N ALA A 93 -1.98 5.10 -4.47
CA ALA A 93 -3.44 5.17 -4.45
C ALA A 93 -4.15 3.91 -4.96
N GLN A 94 -3.47 3.02 -5.69
CA GLN A 94 -3.97 1.69 -6.05
C GLN A 94 -4.26 0.78 -4.84
N ALA A 95 -3.70 1.08 -3.66
CA ALA A 95 -3.97 0.35 -2.42
C ALA A 95 -5.33 0.69 -1.79
N LEU A 96 -6.13 1.60 -2.38
CA LEU A 96 -7.47 1.90 -1.91
C LEU A 96 -8.39 0.66 -2.02
N PRO A 97 -9.19 0.34 -0.98
CA PRO A 97 -10.06 -0.82 -1.00
C PRO A 97 -11.11 -0.71 -2.10
N ARG A 98 -11.09 -1.67 -3.04
CA ARG A 98 -12.04 -1.77 -4.16
C ARG A 98 -13.48 -1.57 -3.73
N LYS A 99 -13.88 -2.22 -2.63
CA LYS A 99 -15.24 -2.20 -2.08
C LYS A 99 -15.76 -0.80 -1.67
N LEU A 100 -14.86 0.17 -1.50
CA LEU A 100 -15.15 1.56 -1.12
C LEU A 100 -14.73 2.56 -2.21
N LEU A 101 -14.31 2.10 -3.39
CA LEU A 101 -13.64 2.96 -4.36
C LEU A 101 -14.56 4.09 -4.86
N LEU A 102 -15.80 3.79 -5.25
CA LEU A 102 -16.73 4.81 -5.75
C LEU A 102 -17.02 5.92 -4.74
N PRO A 103 -17.41 5.63 -3.48
CA PRO A 103 -17.59 6.70 -2.50
C PRO A 103 -16.30 7.47 -2.22
N THR A 104 -15.14 6.81 -2.22
CA THR A 104 -13.83 7.48 -2.07
C THR A 104 -13.61 8.52 -3.18
N LEU A 105 -13.79 8.13 -4.45
CA LEU A 105 -13.59 9.03 -5.59
C LEU A 105 -14.60 10.17 -5.60
N ALA A 106 -15.86 9.92 -5.25
CA ALA A 106 -16.89 10.96 -5.13
C ALA A 106 -16.56 11.99 -4.03
N MET A 107 -15.98 11.54 -2.91
CA MET A 107 -15.51 12.44 -1.86
C MET A 107 -14.33 13.30 -2.32
N LEU A 108 -13.37 12.71 -3.05
CA LEU A 108 -12.25 13.47 -3.62
C LEU A 108 -12.74 14.54 -4.61
N ASP A 109 -13.66 14.16 -5.51
CA ASP A 109 -14.28 15.11 -6.44
C ASP A 109 -14.99 16.24 -5.70
N SER A 110 -15.73 15.91 -4.64
CA SER A 110 -16.39 16.90 -3.77
C SER A 110 -15.39 17.86 -3.10
N LEU A 111 -14.26 17.35 -2.58
CA LEU A 111 -13.22 18.17 -1.97
C LEU A 111 -12.60 19.16 -2.96
N VAL A 112 -12.38 18.73 -4.21
CA VAL A 112 -11.87 19.61 -5.28
C VAL A 112 -12.93 20.63 -5.69
N ALA A 113 -14.17 20.18 -5.97
CA ALA A 113 -15.22 21.02 -6.52
C ALA A 113 -15.79 22.04 -5.51
N HIS A 114 -15.84 21.69 -4.22
CA HIS A 114 -16.58 22.46 -3.22
C HIS A 114 -15.73 22.97 -2.05
N TYR A 115 -14.57 22.37 -1.80
CA TYR A 115 -13.71 22.74 -0.67
C TYR A 115 -12.38 23.36 -1.12
N GLY A 116 -12.19 23.61 -2.42
CA GLY A 116 -10.99 24.26 -2.97
C GLY A 116 -9.72 23.43 -2.81
N CYS A 117 -9.83 22.12 -2.61
CA CYS A 117 -8.66 21.24 -2.47
C CYS A 117 -7.99 21.00 -3.84
N SER A 118 -6.70 20.68 -3.81
CA SER A 118 -5.99 20.09 -4.95
C SER A 118 -5.59 18.67 -4.59
N VAL A 119 -5.85 17.70 -5.47
CA VAL A 119 -5.51 16.29 -5.23
C VAL A 119 -4.43 15.85 -6.23
N VAL A 120 -3.35 15.27 -5.71
CA VAL A 120 -2.29 14.62 -6.48
C VAL A 120 -2.33 13.13 -6.17
N ILE A 121 -2.42 12.31 -7.21
CA ILE A 121 -2.51 10.85 -7.10
C ILE A 121 -1.18 10.27 -7.54
N CYS A 122 -0.41 9.73 -6.59
CA CYS A 122 0.87 9.10 -6.83
C CYS A 122 0.69 7.58 -6.82
N THR A 123 1.22 6.91 -7.85
CA THR A 123 1.04 5.46 -8.01
C THR A 123 2.02 4.91 -9.03
N ALA A 124 2.62 3.76 -8.71
CA ALA A 124 3.45 3.01 -9.65
C ALA A 124 2.61 2.37 -10.78
N THR A 125 1.32 2.17 -10.53
CA THR A 125 0.41 1.45 -11.41
C THR A 125 -0.93 2.16 -11.37
N GLN A 126 -1.10 3.19 -12.20
CA GLN A 126 -2.27 4.05 -12.09
C GLN A 126 -3.54 3.19 -12.22
N PRO A 127 -4.32 3.05 -11.13
CA PRO A 127 -5.65 2.52 -11.27
C PRO A 127 -6.41 3.55 -12.08
N ALA A 128 -7.22 3.10 -13.02
CA ALA A 128 -8.09 3.97 -13.78
C ALA A 128 -9.17 4.56 -12.87
N PHE A 129 -8.80 5.62 -12.18
CA PHE A 129 -9.73 6.48 -11.48
C PHE A 129 -10.41 7.44 -12.43
N ASP A 130 -9.99 7.48 -13.71
CA ASP A 130 -10.62 8.32 -14.72
C ASP A 130 -12.06 7.86 -14.97
N SER A 131 -12.97 8.83 -14.93
CA SER A 131 -14.36 8.70 -15.33
C SER A 131 -14.57 8.12 -16.74
N ALA A 132 -13.62 8.29 -17.65
CA ALA A 132 -13.68 7.71 -18.99
C ALA A 132 -13.58 6.17 -18.97
N GLU A 133 -12.90 5.62 -17.95
CA GLU A 133 -12.64 4.19 -17.81
C GLU A 133 -13.60 3.55 -16.79
N LEU A 134 -13.88 4.26 -15.69
CA LEU A 134 -14.90 3.91 -14.71
C LEU A 134 -16.28 4.33 -15.25
N LYS A 135 -16.92 3.47 -16.04
CA LYS A 135 -18.27 3.68 -16.60
C LYS A 135 -19.38 4.07 -15.58
N ALA A 136 -19.12 3.97 -14.27
CA ALA A 136 -20.07 4.22 -13.18
C ALA A 136 -19.54 5.17 -12.09
N GLY A 137 -18.73 6.18 -12.46
CA GLY A 137 -18.19 7.19 -11.54
C GLY A 137 -16.74 7.55 -11.88
N GLY A 138 -16.00 8.13 -10.95
CA GLY A 138 -14.58 8.44 -11.14
C GLY A 138 -14.28 9.94 -11.24
N LEU A 139 -13.02 10.25 -11.51
CA LEU A 139 -12.47 11.59 -11.52
C LEU A 139 -12.24 12.07 -12.96
N PRO A 140 -12.43 13.36 -13.27
CA PRO A 140 -12.16 13.91 -14.60
C PRO A 140 -10.65 14.14 -14.81
N LEU A 141 -9.91 13.06 -15.12
CA LEU A 141 -8.43 13.06 -15.18
C LEU A 141 -7.85 13.34 -16.57
N ALA A 142 -8.66 13.31 -17.63
CA ALA A 142 -8.21 13.59 -18.99
C ALA A 142 -7.36 14.87 -19.09
N GLY A 143 -6.12 14.73 -19.59
CA GLY A 143 -5.17 15.84 -19.77
C GLY A 143 -4.54 16.36 -18.47
N ARG A 144 -4.71 15.67 -17.34
CA ARG A 144 -4.14 16.04 -16.03
C ARG A 144 -2.93 15.19 -15.61
N GLU A 145 -2.39 14.40 -16.52
CA GLU A 145 -1.15 13.68 -16.29
C GLU A 145 -0.01 14.68 -16.04
N LEU A 146 0.71 14.49 -14.93
CA LEU A 146 1.81 15.36 -14.51
C LEU A 146 3.15 14.87 -15.07
N ALA A 147 3.27 13.58 -15.36
CA ALA A 147 4.43 13.00 -16.00
C ALA A 147 4.45 13.34 -17.52
N PRO A 148 5.52 13.93 -18.05
CA PRO A 148 5.56 14.42 -19.43
C PRO A 148 5.52 13.31 -20.48
N ASP A 149 6.12 12.16 -20.20
CA ASP A 149 6.10 10.96 -21.04
C ASP A 149 6.11 9.69 -20.16
N PRO A 150 4.95 9.24 -19.68
CA PRO A 150 4.87 8.08 -18.79
C PRO A 150 5.47 6.81 -19.42
N ALA A 151 5.30 6.62 -20.73
CA ALA A 151 5.78 5.44 -21.44
C ALA A 151 7.31 5.45 -21.56
N GLY A 152 7.90 6.58 -21.99
CA GLY A 152 9.35 6.75 -22.04
C GLY A 152 9.99 6.62 -20.66
N LEU A 153 9.42 7.24 -19.63
CA LEU A 153 9.92 7.13 -18.26
C LEU A 153 9.89 5.68 -17.72
N THR A 154 8.89 4.89 -18.13
CA THR A 154 8.82 3.47 -17.74
C THR A 154 9.98 2.67 -18.33
N GLU A 155 10.34 2.91 -19.59
CA GLU A 155 11.50 2.27 -20.22
C GLU A 155 12.83 2.80 -19.67
N ASP A 156 12.97 4.11 -19.51
CA ASP A 156 14.19 4.75 -18.98
C ASP A 156 14.51 4.28 -17.55
N PHE A 157 13.47 4.00 -16.74
CA PHE A 157 13.62 3.51 -15.38
C PHE A 157 13.50 1.99 -15.24
N ARG A 158 13.56 1.24 -16.35
CA ARG A 158 13.52 -0.21 -16.33
C ARG A 158 14.77 -0.79 -15.67
N ARG A 159 14.60 -1.39 -14.50
CA ARG A 159 15.71 -1.93 -13.68
C ARG A 159 15.59 -3.42 -13.35
N VAL A 160 14.44 -4.03 -13.63
CA VAL A 160 14.10 -5.41 -13.25
C VAL A 160 13.35 -6.11 -14.37
N GLN A 161 13.54 -7.43 -14.46
CA GLN A 161 12.75 -8.33 -15.30
C GLN A 161 11.84 -9.20 -14.43
N ILE A 162 10.59 -9.37 -14.86
CA ILE A 162 9.66 -10.32 -14.24
C ILE A 162 9.68 -11.61 -15.06
N VAL A 163 10.04 -12.72 -14.42
CA VAL A 163 10.04 -14.05 -15.03
C VAL A 163 9.07 -14.95 -14.29
N ARG A 164 8.28 -15.75 -15.00
CA ARG A 164 7.39 -16.74 -14.37
C ARG A 164 8.04 -18.12 -14.38
N ALA A 165 8.22 -18.71 -13.21
CA ALA A 165 8.83 -20.04 -13.05
C ALA A 165 7.81 -21.19 -13.01
N GLY A 166 6.51 -20.90 -12.94
CA GLY A 166 5.49 -21.92 -12.71
C GLY A 166 5.53 -22.42 -11.26
N GLU A 167 5.34 -23.72 -11.06
CA GLU A 167 5.31 -24.31 -9.72
C GLU A 167 6.71 -24.37 -9.11
N MET A 168 6.85 -23.85 -7.88
CA MET A 168 8.04 -24.00 -7.06
C MET A 168 7.63 -24.48 -5.68
N ASP A 169 8.16 -25.63 -5.29
CA ASP A 169 8.04 -26.12 -3.92
C ASP A 169 9.04 -25.43 -3.00
N ASP A 170 8.91 -25.68 -1.70
CA ASP A 170 9.83 -25.15 -0.70
C ASP A 170 11.27 -25.64 -0.90
N ALA A 171 11.50 -26.78 -1.58
CA ALA A 171 12.86 -27.25 -1.90
C ALA A 171 13.52 -26.35 -2.93
N ALA A 172 12.81 -26.08 -4.03
CA ALA A 172 13.25 -25.22 -5.11
C ALA A 172 13.54 -23.80 -4.61
N LEU A 173 12.69 -23.26 -3.73
CA LEU A 173 12.90 -21.95 -3.12
C LEU A 173 14.15 -21.90 -2.24
N VAL A 174 14.43 -22.96 -1.46
CA VAL A 174 15.65 -23.04 -0.65
C VAL A 174 16.89 -23.13 -1.53
N THR A 175 16.86 -23.93 -2.61
CA THR A 175 17.96 -24.00 -3.58
C THR A 175 18.20 -22.64 -4.23
N ALA A 176 17.14 -21.94 -4.65
CA ALA A 176 17.26 -20.62 -5.26
C ALA A 176 17.87 -19.58 -4.28
N LEU A 177 17.48 -19.63 -3.00
CA LEU A 177 18.10 -18.82 -1.96
C LEU A 177 19.57 -19.21 -1.70
N GLN A 178 19.94 -20.48 -1.83
CA GLN A 178 21.31 -20.91 -1.64
C GLN A 178 22.24 -20.27 -2.69
N GLU A 179 21.79 -20.24 -3.95
CA GLU A 179 22.51 -19.65 -5.09
C GLU A 179 22.55 -18.11 -5.07
N ALA A 180 21.69 -17.46 -4.29
CA ALA A 180 21.64 -16.01 -4.15
C ALA A 180 22.09 -15.56 -2.75
N PRO A 181 23.34 -15.08 -2.57
CA PRO A 181 23.82 -14.54 -1.29
C PRO A 181 22.96 -13.42 -0.74
N GLN A 182 22.38 -12.60 -1.62
CA GLN A 182 21.41 -11.59 -1.28
C GLN A 182 20.15 -11.82 -2.13
N GLY A 183 19.02 -12.02 -1.48
CA GLY A 183 17.75 -12.23 -2.18
C GLY A 183 16.59 -12.27 -1.21
N PHE A 184 15.38 -12.13 -1.73
CA PHE A 184 14.17 -12.24 -0.92
C PHE A 184 13.16 -13.23 -1.50
N VAL A 185 12.39 -13.89 -0.64
CA VAL A 185 11.19 -14.64 -1.01
C VAL A 185 10.00 -14.02 -0.30
N ILE A 186 8.98 -13.63 -1.07
CA ILE A 186 7.69 -13.17 -0.54
C ILE A 186 6.64 -14.26 -0.80
N VAL A 187 5.97 -14.66 0.27
CA VAL A 187 4.86 -15.62 0.22
C VAL A 187 3.56 -15.01 0.76
N ASN A 188 2.43 -15.59 0.36
CA ASN A 188 1.11 -15.02 0.62
C ASN A 188 0.64 -15.16 2.07
N THR A 189 1.18 -16.11 2.83
CA THR A 189 0.73 -16.38 4.20
C THR A 189 1.89 -16.36 5.19
N ARG A 190 1.59 -15.91 6.41
CA ARG A 190 2.56 -15.90 7.53
C ARG A 190 2.99 -17.31 7.94
N GLN A 191 2.09 -18.28 7.79
CA GLN A 191 2.39 -19.68 8.11
C GLN A 191 3.42 -20.25 7.14
N HIS A 192 3.24 -20.01 5.84
CA HIS A 192 4.20 -20.41 4.82
C HIS A 192 5.56 -19.72 5.02
N ALA A 193 5.56 -18.41 5.28
CA ALA A 193 6.79 -17.65 5.50
C ALA A 193 7.63 -18.23 6.66
N LEU A 194 6.97 -18.59 7.77
CA LEU A 194 7.63 -19.19 8.92
C LEU A 194 8.13 -20.61 8.64
N ALA A 195 7.34 -21.42 7.92
CA ALA A 195 7.71 -22.79 7.56
C ALA A 195 8.93 -22.80 6.63
N LEU A 196 8.91 -21.99 5.57
CA LEU A 196 10.01 -21.84 4.63
C LEU A 196 11.28 -21.31 5.32
N TYR A 197 11.14 -20.32 6.22
CA TYR A 197 12.26 -19.81 7.00
C TYR A 197 12.92 -20.88 7.86
N ARG A 198 12.12 -21.67 8.58
CA ARG A 198 12.66 -22.77 9.41
C ARG A 198 13.38 -23.82 8.58
N ARG A 199 12.83 -24.15 7.41
CA ARG A 199 13.43 -25.11 6.48
C ARG A 199 14.76 -24.61 5.92
N ALA A 200 14.81 -23.36 5.45
CA ALA A 200 16.03 -22.72 4.96
C ALA A 200 17.11 -22.60 6.06
N ALA A 201 16.71 -22.21 7.27
CA ALA A 201 17.61 -22.16 8.42
C ALA A 201 18.13 -23.56 8.81
N GLY A 202 17.27 -24.58 8.76
CA GLY A 202 17.66 -25.98 9.02
C GLY A 202 18.62 -26.56 7.96
N ALA A 203 18.60 -26.01 6.73
CA ALA A 203 19.56 -26.34 5.68
C ALA A 203 20.91 -25.61 5.83
N GLY A 204 21.08 -24.78 6.88
CA GLY A 204 22.36 -24.14 7.20
C GLY A 204 22.71 -22.95 6.31
N LEU A 205 21.72 -22.30 5.68
CA LEU A 205 21.98 -21.10 4.89
C LEU A 205 22.35 -19.93 5.82
N ASP A 206 23.44 -19.23 5.48
CA ASP A 206 23.86 -18.03 6.19
C ASP A 206 22.98 -16.82 5.87
N GLY A 207 22.91 -15.87 6.79
CA GLY A 207 22.28 -14.58 6.51
C GLY A 207 20.75 -14.62 6.42
N MET A 208 20.10 -15.67 6.93
CA MET A 208 18.64 -15.80 6.95
C MET A 208 17.98 -14.69 7.77
N VAL A 209 16.93 -14.11 7.22
CA VAL A 209 16.10 -13.09 7.88
C VAL A 209 14.63 -13.40 7.67
N HIS A 210 13.81 -13.25 8.71
CA HIS A 210 12.36 -13.45 8.63
C HIS A 210 11.62 -12.17 9.02
N LEU A 211 10.75 -11.66 8.13
CA LEU A 211 10.05 -10.39 8.34
C LEU A 211 8.57 -10.50 7.97
N THR A 212 7.70 -10.33 8.96
CA THR A 212 6.24 -10.40 8.79
C THR A 212 5.54 -9.32 9.60
N THR A 213 4.22 -9.27 9.52
CA THR A 213 3.42 -8.35 10.34
C THR A 213 3.34 -8.73 11.83
N ARG A 214 3.88 -9.88 12.26
CA ARG A 214 3.87 -10.31 13.68
C ARG A 214 4.90 -9.60 14.55
N GLN A 215 5.96 -9.07 13.96
CA GLN A 215 6.95 -8.28 14.68
C GLN A 215 6.35 -6.92 15.05
N CYS A 216 6.57 -6.48 16.30
CA CYS A 216 6.15 -5.15 16.73
C CYS A 216 6.93 -4.06 15.96
N PRO A 217 6.42 -2.81 15.88
CA PRO A 217 7.09 -1.76 15.12
C PRO A 217 8.55 -1.50 15.53
N PHE A 218 8.86 -1.64 16.83
CA PHE A 218 10.22 -1.47 17.34
C PHE A 218 11.17 -2.55 16.83
N ASP A 219 10.81 -3.83 16.95
CA ASP A 219 11.64 -4.94 16.46
C ASP A 219 11.77 -4.93 14.94
N ARG A 220 10.68 -4.59 14.25
CA ARG A 220 10.66 -4.47 12.78
C ARG A 220 11.70 -3.46 12.29
N ARG A 221 11.82 -2.30 12.94
CA ARG A 221 12.82 -1.28 12.60
C ARG A 221 14.24 -1.82 12.74
N LYS A 222 14.54 -2.59 13.79
CA LYS A 222 15.85 -3.22 13.97
C LYS A 222 16.17 -4.21 12.86
N VAL A 223 15.23 -5.08 12.51
CA VAL A 223 15.41 -6.06 11.42
C VAL A 223 15.63 -5.37 10.08
N ILE A 224 14.86 -4.32 9.78
CA ILE A 224 15.04 -3.53 8.54
C ILE A 224 16.41 -2.86 8.50
N ALA A 225 16.87 -2.29 9.63
CA ALA A 225 18.19 -1.68 9.71
C ALA A 225 19.32 -2.70 9.47
N ASP A 226 19.21 -3.90 10.04
CA ASP A 226 20.14 -5.00 9.80
C ASP A 226 20.15 -5.44 8.32
N ILE A 227 18.97 -5.60 7.69
CA ILE A 227 18.87 -5.90 6.26
C ILE A 227 19.60 -4.82 5.44
N LYS A 228 19.35 -3.53 5.71
CA LYS A 228 20.03 -2.41 5.01
C LYS A 228 21.55 -2.48 5.15
N ALA A 229 22.05 -2.75 6.36
CA ALA A 229 23.49 -2.86 6.62
C ALA A 229 24.14 -4.05 5.88
N ARG A 230 23.45 -5.20 5.82
CA ARG A 230 23.93 -6.37 5.06
C ARG A 230 23.94 -6.12 3.56
N LEU A 231 22.87 -5.52 3.03
CA LEU A 231 22.78 -5.14 1.63
C LEU A 231 23.90 -4.17 1.22
N ALA A 232 24.16 -3.14 2.04
CA ALA A 232 25.20 -2.15 1.78
C ALA A 232 26.63 -2.73 1.85
N SER A 233 26.87 -3.70 2.74
CA SER A 233 28.20 -4.32 2.92
C SER A 233 28.45 -5.53 2.01
N GLY A 234 27.45 -5.96 1.23
CA GLY A 234 27.55 -7.19 0.43
C GLY A 234 27.47 -8.48 1.25
N ALA A 235 27.14 -8.40 2.54
CA ALA A 235 27.00 -9.56 3.41
C ALA A 235 25.77 -10.41 3.01
N PRO A 236 25.79 -11.73 3.30
CA PRO A 236 24.65 -12.59 3.04
C PRO A 236 23.36 -12.08 3.69
N CYS A 237 22.29 -11.95 2.90
CA CYS A 237 20.99 -11.46 3.32
C CYS A 237 19.88 -12.19 2.55
N ARG A 238 19.34 -13.24 3.16
CA ARG A 238 18.32 -14.11 2.58
C ARG A 238 17.01 -13.90 3.31
N LEU A 239 16.19 -13.01 2.78
CA LEU A 239 14.99 -12.55 3.42
C LEU A 239 13.79 -13.42 3.04
N ILE A 240 13.06 -13.94 4.01
CA ILE A 240 11.74 -14.55 3.80
C ILE A 240 10.69 -13.67 4.47
N ALA A 241 9.72 -13.21 3.68
CA ALA A 241 8.74 -12.24 4.11
C ALA A 241 7.33 -12.54 3.60
N THR A 242 6.36 -11.82 4.14
CA THR A 242 5.05 -11.63 3.51
C THR A 242 5.05 -10.30 2.74
N SER A 243 3.90 -9.86 2.23
CA SER A 243 3.73 -8.59 1.50
C SER A 243 4.12 -7.31 2.28
N LEU A 244 4.62 -7.43 3.50
CA LEU A 244 5.07 -6.30 4.32
C LEU A 244 6.21 -5.50 3.66
N ILE A 245 7.07 -6.15 2.88
CA ILE A 245 8.20 -5.47 2.22
C ILE A 245 7.84 -4.90 0.84
N GLU A 246 6.64 -5.18 0.34
CA GLU A 246 6.18 -4.67 -0.95
C GLU A 246 6.03 -3.15 -0.91
N ALA A 247 5.51 -2.59 0.19
CA ALA A 247 5.26 -1.17 0.32
C ALA A 247 6.12 -0.49 1.40
N GLY A 248 6.80 0.57 0.98
CA GLY A 248 7.61 1.52 1.75
C GLY A 248 8.56 0.97 2.80
N VAL A 249 9.15 -0.18 2.53
CA VAL A 249 10.48 -0.46 3.05
C VAL A 249 11.49 -0.21 1.94
N ASP A 250 12.42 0.71 2.19
CA ASP A 250 13.47 1.07 1.24
C ASP A 250 14.57 0.00 1.21
N LEU A 251 14.35 -1.07 0.43
CA LEU A 251 15.26 -2.20 0.24
C LEU A 251 15.64 -2.35 -1.24
N ASP A 252 16.89 -2.70 -1.50
CA ASP A 252 17.46 -2.89 -2.84
C ASP A 252 18.21 -4.23 -2.94
N PHE A 253 17.47 -5.29 -3.27
CA PHE A 253 18.02 -6.63 -3.48
C PHE A 253 18.45 -6.85 -4.94
N PRO A 254 19.41 -7.74 -5.22
CA PRO A 254 19.77 -8.08 -6.60
C PRO A 254 18.71 -8.95 -7.30
N CYS A 255 18.01 -9.81 -6.57
CA CYS A 255 16.97 -10.68 -7.12
C CYS A 255 15.92 -11.02 -6.05
N GLY A 256 14.79 -11.58 -6.49
CA GLY A 256 13.77 -12.05 -5.56
C GLY A 256 12.79 -13.05 -6.17
N TRP A 257 12.01 -13.67 -5.29
CA TRP A 257 10.94 -14.60 -5.63
C TRP A 257 9.64 -14.16 -4.99
N ARG A 258 8.54 -14.12 -5.75
CA ARG A 258 7.22 -13.72 -5.27
C ARG A 258 6.21 -14.80 -5.61
N ALA A 259 5.55 -15.35 -4.60
CA ALA A 259 4.41 -16.23 -4.82
C ALA A 259 3.33 -15.47 -5.60
N GLU A 260 2.61 -16.12 -6.52
CA GLU A 260 1.59 -15.46 -7.34
C GLU A 260 0.60 -14.65 -6.48
N ALA A 261 0.34 -13.43 -6.93
CA ALA A 261 -0.53 -12.45 -6.29
C ALA A 261 -1.12 -11.52 -7.37
N GLY A 262 -1.76 -10.42 -6.97
CA GLY A 262 -2.14 -9.38 -7.93
C GLY A 262 -0.92 -8.77 -8.64
N LEU A 263 -1.13 -8.28 -9.87
CA LEU A 263 -0.05 -7.67 -10.65
C LEU A 263 0.53 -6.43 -9.95
N ASP A 264 -0.32 -5.66 -9.26
CA ASP A 264 0.09 -4.57 -8.36
C ASP A 264 1.10 -5.01 -7.30
N SER A 265 0.82 -6.11 -6.59
CA SER A 265 1.71 -6.69 -5.58
C SER A 265 3.02 -7.20 -6.19
N VAL A 266 2.97 -7.80 -7.38
CA VAL A 266 4.17 -8.23 -8.12
C VAL A 266 5.03 -7.03 -8.52
N ILE A 267 4.44 -5.95 -9.02
CA ILE A 267 5.16 -4.73 -9.42
C ILE A 267 5.79 -4.06 -8.20
N GLN A 268 5.09 -4.01 -7.07
CA GLN A 268 5.63 -3.50 -5.81
C GLN A 268 6.82 -4.32 -5.30
N ALA A 269 6.75 -5.65 -5.42
CA ALA A 269 7.89 -6.52 -5.14
C ALA A 269 9.05 -6.28 -6.14
N ALA A 270 8.75 -6.06 -7.42
CA ALA A 270 9.74 -5.77 -8.46
C ALA A 270 10.49 -4.46 -8.16
N GLY A 271 9.80 -3.46 -7.58
CA GLY A 271 10.41 -2.21 -7.10
C GLY A 271 11.40 -2.34 -5.93
N ARG A 272 11.60 -3.56 -5.40
CA ARG A 272 12.63 -3.92 -4.40
C ARG A 272 13.81 -4.68 -5.01
N VAL A 273 13.76 -4.99 -6.30
CA VAL A 273 14.85 -5.60 -7.07
C VAL A 273 15.54 -4.52 -7.89
N ASN A 274 16.84 -4.35 -7.69
CA ASN A 274 17.66 -3.35 -8.38
C ASN A 274 17.04 -1.94 -8.37
N ARG A 275 16.45 -1.56 -7.24
CA ARG A 275 15.75 -0.29 -7.02
C ARG A 275 16.62 0.91 -7.40
N GLU A 276 17.90 0.85 -7.07
CA GLU A 276 18.86 1.93 -7.33
C GLU A 276 19.43 1.90 -8.76
N GLY A 277 19.11 0.88 -9.57
CA GLY A 277 19.61 0.75 -10.94
C GLY A 277 21.12 0.51 -11.04
N LYS A 278 21.75 0.00 -9.96
CA LYS A 278 23.20 -0.19 -9.87
C LYS A 278 23.69 -1.49 -10.52
N ARG A 279 22.78 -2.39 -10.87
CA ARG A 279 23.08 -3.72 -11.42
C ARG A 279 22.56 -3.84 -12.86
N PRO A 280 23.22 -4.66 -13.70
CA PRO A 280 22.71 -5.00 -15.02
C PRO A 280 21.29 -5.59 -14.97
N LEU A 281 20.48 -5.29 -15.99
CA LEU A 281 19.08 -5.70 -16.06
C LEU A 281 18.90 -7.22 -16.13
N ASP A 282 19.79 -7.91 -16.84
CA ASP A 282 19.81 -9.38 -16.99
C ASP A 282 20.12 -10.12 -15.68
N ALA A 283 20.86 -9.47 -14.77
CA ALA A 283 21.12 -9.97 -13.43
C ALA A 283 20.04 -9.59 -12.40
N SER A 284 19.03 -8.81 -12.80
CA SER A 284 18.04 -8.19 -11.91
C SER A 284 16.66 -8.79 -12.14
N VAL A 285 16.40 -9.94 -11.54
CA VAL A 285 15.21 -10.75 -11.84
C VAL A 285 14.30 -10.88 -10.62
N LEU A 286 13.02 -10.60 -10.81
CA LEU A 286 11.94 -11.05 -9.93
C LEU A 286 11.28 -12.29 -10.55
N THR A 287 11.38 -13.42 -9.84
CA THR A 287 10.74 -14.66 -10.24
C THR A 287 9.36 -14.79 -9.60
N VAL A 288 8.31 -14.92 -10.40
CA VAL A 288 6.94 -15.18 -9.95
C VAL A 288 6.65 -16.68 -10.02
N PHE A 289 6.18 -17.26 -8.92
CA PHE A 289 5.97 -18.70 -8.78
C PHE A 289 4.62 -19.06 -8.14
N SER A 290 4.06 -20.21 -8.48
CA SER A 290 2.92 -20.79 -7.79
C SER A 290 3.40 -21.77 -6.72
N ALA A 291 2.79 -21.70 -5.53
CA ALA A 291 3.06 -22.59 -4.41
C ALA A 291 1.83 -23.46 -4.14
N PRO A 292 1.63 -24.58 -4.86
CA PRO A 292 0.39 -25.37 -4.80
C PRO A 292 0.09 -25.89 -3.38
N ASP A 293 1.12 -26.24 -2.61
CA ASP A 293 0.97 -26.70 -1.22
C ASP A 293 0.63 -25.60 -0.21
N ASN A 294 0.73 -24.33 -0.62
CA ASN A 294 0.48 -23.16 0.22
C ASN A 294 -0.44 -22.16 -0.48
N PRO A 295 -1.71 -22.54 -0.72
CA PRO A 295 -2.62 -21.71 -1.49
C PRO A 295 -2.87 -20.35 -0.81
N PRO A 296 -2.98 -19.26 -1.59
CA PRO A 296 -3.35 -17.96 -1.06
C PRO A 296 -4.79 -17.94 -0.53
N PHE A 297 -5.09 -16.93 0.28
CA PHE A 297 -6.49 -16.61 0.63
C PHE A 297 -7.29 -16.26 -0.63
N SER A 298 -8.61 -16.46 -0.59
CA SER A 298 -9.50 -16.38 -1.74
C SER A 298 -9.44 -15.06 -2.51
N GLU A 299 -9.23 -13.94 -1.84
CA GLU A 299 -9.09 -12.63 -2.50
C GLU A 299 -7.80 -12.52 -3.31
N VAL A 300 -6.67 -12.93 -2.74
CA VAL A 300 -5.38 -12.96 -3.43
C VAL A 300 -5.40 -13.96 -4.59
N ALA A 301 -6.07 -15.10 -4.41
CA ALA A 301 -6.24 -16.10 -5.47
C ALA A 301 -6.95 -15.53 -6.72
N LYS A 302 -8.03 -14.76 -6.52
CA LYS A 302 -8.74 -14.08 -7.62
C LYS A 302 -7.85 -13.05 -8.34
N LEU A 303 -7.04 -12.31 -7.60
CA LEU A 303 -6.10 -11.33 -8.17
C LEU A 303 -4.98 -12.02 -8.96
N ALA A 304 -4.47 -13.14 -8.45
CA ALA A 304 -3.49 -13.99 -9.13
C ALA A 304 -4.03 -14.60 -10.42
N GLU A 305 -5.31 -15.01 -10.44
CA GLU A 305 -5.97 -15.47 -11.66
C GLU A 305 -6.06 -14.38 -12.73
N ALA A 306 -6.45 -13.16 -12.34
CA ALA A 306 -6.46 -12.01 -13.25
C ALA A 306 -5.04 -11.68 -13.77
N MET A 307 -4.02 -11.78 -12.91
CA MET A 307 -2.62 -11.62 -13.30
C MET A 307 -2.21 -12.68 -14.33
N ARG A 308 -2.55 -13.96 -14.11
CA ARG A 308 -2.27 -15.04 -15.08
C ARG A 308 -2.95 -14.80 -16.43
N SER A 309 -4.19 -14.31 -16.43
CA SER A 309 -4.91 -13.95 -17.66
C SER A 309 -4.23 -12.80 -18.43
N THR A 310 -3.73 -11.79 -17.71
CA THR A 310 -2.96 -10.68 -18.27
C THR A 310 -1.64 -11.19 -18.88
N ALA A 311 -0.90 -12.01 -18.12
CA ALA A 311 0.34 -12.62 -18.56
C ALA A 311 0.20 -13.58 -19.76
N GLY A 312 -1.01 -14.05 -20.05
CA GLY A 312 -1.30 -14.83 -21.27
C GLY A 312 -1.40 -13.96 -22.53
N ARG A 313 -1.55 -12.64 -22.38
CA ARG A 313 -1.72 -11.67 -23.48
C ARG A 313 -0.53 -10.73 -23.64
N PHE A 314 0.21 -10.50 -22.57
CA PHE A 314 1.36 -9.61 -22.54
C PHE A 314 2.61 -10.36 -22.07
N ALA A 315 3.68 -10.28 -22.86
CA ALA A 315 4.99 -10.84 -22.48
C ALA A 315 5.66 -10.01 -21.38
N ASP A 316 5.51 -8.68 -21.45
CA ASP A 316 6.05 -7.75 -20.48
C ASP A 316 4.96 -7.26 -19.53
N LEU A 317 5.02 -7.73 -18.28
CA LEU A 317 4.07 -7.36 -17.24
C LEU A 317 4.30 -5.96 -16.65
N LEU A 318 5.45 -5.34 -16.93
CA LEU A 318 5.74 -3.96 -16.54
C LEU A 318 5.25 -2.95 -17.58
N HIS A 319 4.83 -3.40 -18.76
CA HIS A 319 4.34 -2.51 -19.81
C HIS A 319 3.02 -1.83 -19.37
N PRO A 320 2.85 -0.52 -19.61
CA PRO A 320 1.65 0.22 -19.19
C PRO A 320 0.33 -0.43 -19.64
N ASP A 321 0.28 -0.98 -20.86
CA ASP A 321 -0.92 -1.67 -21.37
C ASP A 321 -1.23 -2.96 -20.61
N ALA A 322 -0.22 -3.72 -20.16
CA ALA A 322 -0.44 -4.92 -19.37
C ALA A 322 -0.99 -4.57 -17.99
N ILE A 323 -0.45 -3.52 -17.38
CA ILE A 323 -0.92 -2.97 -16.11
C ILE A 323 -2.38 -2.53 -16.26
N ARG A 324 -2.68 -1.70 -17.27
CA ARG A 324 -4.02 -1.20 -17.58
C ARG A 324 -5.02 -2.34 -17.78
N ASP A 325 -4.67 -3.35 -18.57
CA ASP A 325 -5.50 -4.52 -18.82
C ASP A 325 -5.78 -5.33 -17.54
N TRP A 326 -4.81 -5.50 -16.66
CA TRP A 326 -5.04 -6.14 -15.37
C TRP A 326 -6.03 -5.34 -14.52
N PHE A 327 -5.84 -4.01 -14.41
CA PHE A 327 -6.76 -3.14 -13.68
C PHE A 327 -8.17 -3.18 -14.30
N GLU A 328 -8.31 -3.22 -15.62
CA GLU A 328 -9.61 -3.38 -16.29
C GLU A 328 -10.35 -4.64 -15.82
N ASN A 329 -9.65 -5.76 -15.83
CA ASN A 329 -10.23 -7.05 -15.45
C ASN A 329 -10.59 -7.11 -13.96
N VAL A 330 -9.82 -6.44 -13.11
CA VAL A 330 -10.00 -6.47 -11.65
C VAL A 330 -10.99 -5.42 -11.14
N TYR A 331 -11.04 -4.24 -11.76
CA TYR A 331 -11.81 -3.08 -11.29
C TYR A 331 -13.02 -2.76 -12.19
N TRP A 332 -12.87 -2.73 -13.52
CA TRP A 332 -13.93 -2.21 -14.40
C TRP A 332 -14.99 -3.25 -14.73
N ARG A 333 -14.60 -4.53 -14.81
CA ARG A 333 -15.54 -5.65 -14.97
C ARG A 333 -16.26 -6.04 -13.68
N ALA A 334 -15.82 -5.52 -12.54
CA ALA A 334 -16.42 -5.82 -11.23
C ALA A 334 -17.83 -5.22 -11.08
N GLY A 335 -18.19 -4.21 -11.87
CA GLY A 335 -19.48 -3.51 -11.82
C GLY A 335 -19.60 -2.57 -10.60
N ALA A 336 -20.46 -1.55 -10.71
CA ALA A 336 -20.62 -0.50 -9.68
C ALA A 336 -20.91 -1.06 -8.29
N GLY A 337 -21.73 -2.11 -8.18
CA GLY A 337 -22.08 -2.73 -6.90
C GLY A 337 -20.92 -3.40 -6.16
N ARG A 338 -19.80 -3.74 -6.84
CA ARG A 338 -18.59 -4.21 -6.15
C ARG A 338 -17.64 -3.08 -5.75
N LEU A 339 -17.75 -1.93 -6.40
CA LEU A 339 -16.94 -0.74 -6.10
C LEU A 339 -17.56 0.15 -5.02
N ASP A 340 -18.86 -0.05 -4.74
CA ASP A 340 -19.59 0.48 -3.59
C ASP A 340 -20.35 -0.65 -2.89
N ALA A 341 -19.62 -1.61 -2.31
CA ALA A 341 -20.21 -2.85 -1.79
C ALA A 341 -21.15 -2.62 -0.60
N ALA A 342 -21.01 -1.49 0.10
CA ALA A 342 -21.88 -1.11 1.19
C ALA A 342 -22.99 -0.12 0.78
N GLU A 343 -23.09 0.17 -0.53
CA GLU A 343 -24.05 1.08 -1.13
C GLU A 343 -24.03 2.48 -0.52
N VAL A 344 -22.86 2.96 -0.11
CA VAL A 344 -22.66 4.27 0.53
C VAL A 344 -23.27 5.39 -0.32
N MET A 345 -23.14 5.30 -1.65
CA MET A 345 -23.66 6.31 -2.57
C MET A 345 -25.19 6.43 -2.54
N ASN A 346 -25.90 5.34 -2.21
CA ASN A 346 -27.37 5.31 -2.13
C ASN A 346 -27.90 5.66 -0.73
N ARG A 347 -27.01 5.87 0.27
CA ARG A 347 -27.40 6.20 1.66
C ARG A 347 -27.65 7.68 1.89
N PHE A 348 -27.48 8.51 0.86
CA PHE A 348 -27.77 9.92 0.88
C PHE A 348 -28.81 10.24 -0.19
N ALA A 349 -30.02 10.61 0.23
CA ALA A 349 -31.10 11.01 -0.66
C ALA A 349 -31.51 12.46 -0.36
N PHE A 350 -31.47 13.28 -1.39
CA PHE A 350 -32.00 14.65 -1.34
C PHE A 350 -32.90 14.87 -2.55
N THR A 351 -34.17 14.50 -2.39
CA THR A 351 -35.20 14.60 -3.42
C THR A 351 -36.37 15.45 -2.92
N ARG A 352 -37.30 15.79 -3.80
CA ARG A 352 -38.52 16.54 -3.42
C ARG A 352 -39.39 15.80 -2.40
N SER A 353 -39.31 14.46 -2.36
CA SER A 353 -40.15 13.60 -1.53
C SER A 353 -39.41 12.95 -0.37
N GLU A 354 -38.08 13.00 -0.34
CA GLU A 354 -37.25 12.34 0.67
C GLU A 354 -35.99 13.15 0.96
N THR A 355 -35.71 13.37 2.24
CA THR A 355 -34.41 13.84 2.72
C THR A 355 -33.89 12.83 3.74
N ASN A 356 -32.87 12.08 3.35
CA ASN A 356 -32.30 11.02 4.17
C ASN A 356 -30.78 11.10 4.07
N PHE A 357 -30.13 11.40 5.20
CA PHE A 357 -28.67 11.41 5.30
C PHE A 357 -28.25 10.43 6.38
N ALA A 358 -27.98 9.18 6.00
CA ALA A 358 -27.68 8.12 6.94
C ALA A 358 -26.22 8.15 7.44
N PHE A 359 -25.80 9.29 8.02
CA PHE A 359 -24.42 9.53 8.44
C PHE A 359 -23.85 8.40 9.32
N ARG A 360 -24.62 7.93 10.31
CA ARG A 360 -24.18 6.84 11.21
C ARG A 360 -23.95 5.54 10.45
N THR A 361 -24.90 5.15 9.61
CA THR A 361 -24.82 3.94 8.79
C THR A 361 -23.63 4.00 7.84
N VAL A 362 -23.40 5.14 7.20
CA VAL A 362 -22.25 5.34 6.32
C VAL A 362 -20.94 5.29 7.10
N ALA A 363 -20.85 5.92 8.28
CA ALA A 363 -19.67 5.86 9.13
C ALA A 363 -19.35 4.44 9.64
N GLU A 364 -20.36 3.59 9.82
CA GLU A 364 -20.19 2.19 10.19
C GLU A 364 -19.79 1.31 9.00
N ALA A 365 -20.32 1.62 7.81
CA ALA A 365 -20.08 0.91 6.57
C ALA A 365 -18.74 1.26 5.90
N TYR A 366 -18.35 2.53 5.92
CA TYR A 366 -17.09 3.01 5.36
C TYR A 366 -15.95 2.70 6.32
N ARG A 367 -15.48 1.46 6.29
CA ARG A 367 -14.28 1.01 7.01
C ARG A 367 -13.26 0.47 6.03
N MET A 368 -12.10 1.13 5.99
CA MET A 368 -11.04 0.75 5.07
C MET A 368 -10.35 -0.55 5.53
N ILE A 369 -10.35 -0.82 6.84
CA ILE A 369 -9.84 -2.05 7.43
C ILE A 369 -10.96 -2.75 8.19
N ASP A 370 -11.31 -3.97 7.75
CA ASP A 370 -12.18 -4.86 8.50
C ASP A 370 -11.35 -5.58 9.57
N SER A 371 -11.22 -4.96 10.75
CA SER A 371 -10.54 -5.61 11.87
C SER A 371 -11.57 -6.25 12.82
N PRO A 372 -11.63 -7.60 12.92
CA PRO A 372 -12.29 -8.25 14.05
C PRO A 372 -11.44 -8.19 15.33
N MET A 373 -10.26 -7.58 15.29
CA MET A 373 -9.36 -7.55 16.44
C MET A 373 -9.82 -6.52 17.47
N MET A 374 -9.92 -6.96 18.72
CA MET A 374 -10.22 -6.12 19.87
C MET A 374 -8.91 -5.72 20.55
N PRO A 375 -8.72 -4.45 20.94
CA PRO A 375 -7.55 -4.05 21.73
C PRO A 375 -7.55 -4.81 23.05
N VAL A 376 -6.40 -5.38 23.40
CA VAL A 376 -6.16 -6.05 24.70
C VAL A 376 -5.15 -5.19 25.46
N ILE A 377 -5.55 -4.71 26.64
CA ILE A 377 -4.67 -3.99 27.55
C ILE A 377 -3.89 -5.04 28.35
N VAL A 378 -2.58 -5.12 28.12
CA VAL A 378 -1.68 -5.98 28.90
C VAL A 378 -1.00 -5.11 29.95
N ALA A 379 -1.26 -5.41 31.22
CA ALA A 379 -0.52 -4.78 32.31
C ALA A 379 0.95 -5.21 32.23
N ILE A 380 1.86 -4.24 32.31
CA ILE A 380 3.29 -4.51 32.47
C ILE A 380 3.53 -4.50 33.98
N GLU A 381 3.94 -5.64 34.55
CA GLU A 381 4.35 -5.75 35.96
C GLU A 381 5.70 -5.07 36.21
#